data_AF-A0A9W8JNL6-F1
#
_entry.id   AF-A0A9W8JNL6-F1
#
_cell.length_a   1.000
_cell.length_b   1.000
_cell.length_c   1.000
_cell.angle_alpha   90.00
_cell.angle_beta   90.00
_cell.angle_gamma   90.00
#
_symmetry.space_group_name_H-M   'P 1'
#
loop_
_entity.id
_entity.type
_entity.pdbx_description
1 polymer ?
#
loop_
_entity_poly.entity_id
_entity_poly.type
_entity_poly.pdbx_seq_one_letter_code
_entity_poly.pdbx_strand_id
1 'polypeptide(L)'
;MACSRRLGNMYTASLYGCLASVLASVEPSALLGKRISLFSFGSGCAASVFLARVKGDTTEIRQKMDLLDRLSKMKVVPPQEFVDALQLREKNHNAVSYTPEGSVDNIWPGSYYLDSVDSKYRRKYLRAPLV
;
A
#
# COMPACT_ATOMS: atom_id res chain seq x y z
N MET A 1 10.29 10.92 -0.83
CA MET A 1 9.06 10.34 -1.41
C MET A 1 9.32 8.93 -1.95
N ALA A 2 9.68 7.97 -1.09
CA ALA A 2 10.03 6.61 -1.51
C ALA A 2 8.80 5.84 -2.01
N CYS A 3 7.68 5.88 -1.26
CA CYS A 3 6.43 5.20 -1.61
C CYS A 3 5.88 5.67 -2.96
N SER A 4 5.57 6.95 -3.11
CA SER A 4 4.88 7.45 -4.32
C SER A 4 5.70 7.22 -5.59
N ARG A 5 7.04 7.32 -5.50
CA ARG A 5 7.93 7.04 -6.63
C ARG A 5 7.92 5.56 -7.04
N ARG A 6 7.79 4.64 -6.07
CA ARG A 6 7.89 3.19 -6.32
C ARG A 6 6.53 2.52 -6.56
N LEU A 7 5.46 3.05 -5.96
CA LEU A 7 4.11 2.47 -5.94
C LEU A 7 3.09 3.24 -6.79
N GLY A 8 3.38 4.48 -7.19
CA GLY A 8 2.41 5.33 -7.87
C GLY A 8 1.30 5.83 -6.94
N ASN A 9 0.11 6.08 -7.51
CA ASN A 9 -1.04 6.62 -6.80
C ASN A 9 -1.77 5.53 -5.99
N MET A 10 -1.89 5.74 -4.68
CA MET A 10 -2.60 4.86 -3.74
C MET A 10 -3.92 5.49 -3.23
N TYR A 11 -4.46 6.48 -3.96
CA TYR A 11 -5.67 7.23 -3.61
C TYR A 11 -5.62 7.78 -2.18
N THR A 12 -6.54 7.38 -1.31
CA THR A 12 -6.65 7.88 0.06
C THR A 12 -5.41 7.60 0.90
N ALA A 13 -4.64 6.57 0.57
CA ALA A 13 -3.38 6.25 1.24
C ALA A 13 -2.17 7.05 0.73
N SER A 14 -2.28 7.79 -0.38
CA SER A 14 -1.14 8.49 -1.00
C SER A 14 -0.45 9.49 -0.06
N LEU A 15 -1.24 10.33 0.64
CA LEU A 15 -0.70 11.29 1.62
C LEU A 15 0.07 10.59 2.74
N TYR A 16 -0.50 9.50 3.27
CA TYR A 16 0.09 8.76 4.37
C TYR A 16 1.30 7.92 3.92
N GLY A 17 1.33 7.46 2.66
CA GLY A 17 2.52 6.88 2.04
C GLY A 17 3.65 7.89 1.90
N CYS A 18 3.34 9.17 1.60
CA CYS A 18 4.32 10.25 1.64
C CYS A 18 4.83 10.51 3.07
N LEU A 19 3.95 10.53 4.06
CA LEU A 19 4.35 10.66 5.48
C LEU A 19 5.25 9.51 5.92
N ALA A 20 4.88 8.26 5.61
CA ALA A 20 5.69 7.08 5.89
C ALA A 20 7.08 7.18 5.21
N SER A 21 7.14 7.73 3.99
CA SER A 21 8.41 8.00 3.31
C SER A 21 9.29 9.01 4.04
N VAL A 22 8.70 10.05 4.64
CA VAL A 22 9.45 11.03 5.45
C VAL A 22 10.03 10.34 6.69
N LEU A 23 9.18 9.61 7.41
CA LEU A 23 9.56 8.88 8.62
C LEU A 23 10.62 7.79 8.36
N ALA A 24 10.62 7.18 7.18
CA ALA A 24 11.57 6.14 6.82
C ALA A 24 12.92 6.66 6.31
N SER A 25 12.96 7.87 5.73
CA SER A 25 14.14 8.42 5.05
C SER A 25 14.86 9.52 5.82
N VAL A 26 14.21 10.17 6.79
CA VAL A 26 14.81 11.24 7.58
C VAL A 26 15.21 10.69 8.94
N GLU A 27 16.41 11.06 9.41
CA GLU A 27 16.87 10.64 10.72
C GLU A 27 15.92 11.14 11.83
N PRO A 28 15.55 10.28 12.82
CA PRO A 28 14.61 10.65 13.87
C PRO A 28 14.98 11.92 14.65
N SER A 29 16.27 12.15 14.88
CA SER A 29 16.79 13.35 15.55
C SER A 29 16.52 14.63 14.76
N ALA A 30 16.49 14.57 13.43
CA ALA A 30 16.18 15.72 12.57
C ALA A 30 14.68 16.04 12.53
N LEU A 31 13.83 15.07 12.86
CA LEU A 31 12.38 15.23 12.92
C LEU A 31 11.89 15.77 14.26
N LEU A 32 12.62 15.55 15.36
CA LEU A 32 12.19 15.94 16.70
C LEU A 32 11.84 17.43 16.78
N GLY A 33 10.63 17.73 17.26
CA GLY A 33 10.11 19.09 17.42
C GLY A 33 9.60 19.74 16.12
N LYS A 34 9.86 19.15 14.94
CA LYS A 34 9.39 19.68 13.64
C LYS A 34 7.89 19.54 13.49
N ARG A 35 7.34 20.36 12.58
CA ARG A 35 5.97 20.26 12.09
C ARG A 35 5.99 19.75 10.67
N ILE A 36 5.16 18.74 10.38
CA ILE A 36 4.93 18.21 9.04
C ILE A 36 3.60 18.77 8.56
N SER A 37 3.62 19.45 7.41
CA SER A 37 2.42 19.91 6.74
C SER A 37 1.84 18.81 5.88
N LEU A 38 0.52 18.60 5.98
CA LEU A 38 -0.21 17.55 5.31
C LEU A 38 -1.37 18.18 4.54
N PHE A 39 -1.35 18.03 3.21
CA PHE A 39 -2.42 18.46 2.34
C PHE A 39 -3.13 17.22 1.77
N SER A 40 -4.38 17.03 2.15
CA SER A 40 -5.24 15.96 1.66
C SER A 40 -6.24 16.52 0.65
N PHE A 41 -6.41 15.81 -0.46
CA PHE A 41 -7.31 16.19 -1.55
C PHE A 41 -8.05 14.96 -2.09
N GLY A 42 -9.34 15.14 -2.40
CA GLY A 42 -10.16 14.20 -3.16
C GLY A 42 -11.04 14.95 -4.17
N SER A 43 -11.11 14.43 -5.40
CA SER A 43 -11.92 15.00 -6.49
C SER A 43 -13.41 15.04 -6.13
N GLY A 44 -14.11 16.14 -6.45
CA GLY A 44 -15.52 16.32 -6.11
C GLY A 44 -15.96 17.77 -5.75
N CYS A 45 -15.47 18.43 -4.70
CA CYS A 45 -14.16 18.36 -4.07
C CYS A 45 -14.22 18.39 -2.53
N ALA A 46 -13.25 17.73 -1.88
CA ALA A 46 -12.99 17.87 -0.46
C ALA A 46 -11.48 17.96 -0.23
N ALA A 47 -11.05 18.95 0.54
CA ALA A 47 -9.65 19.16 0.86
C ALA A 47 -9.47 19.61 2.30
N SER A 48 -8.32 19.26 2.89
CA SER A 48 -7.95 19.72 4.23
C SER A 48 -6.44 19.84 4.33
N VAL A 49 -5.99 20.97 4.88
CA VAL A 49 -4.60 21.16 5.33
C VAL A 49 -4.57 20.99 6.83
N PHE A 50 -3.66 20.15 7.32
CA PHE A 50 -3.45 19.97 8.74
C PHE A 50 -1.97 19.73 9.04
N LEU A 51 -1.60 19.87 10.31
CA LEU A 51 -0.21 19.80 10.75
C LEU A 51 -0.04 18.67 11.77
N ALA A 52 1.03 17.89 11.63
CA ALA A 52 1.48 16.94 12.63
C ALA A 52 2.77 17.45 13.27
N ARG A 53 2.82 17.57 14.61
CA ARG A 53 4.07 17.89 15.31
C ARG A 53 4.72 16.62 15.83
N VAL A 54 6.00 16.42 15.52
CA VAL A 54 6.79 15.31 16.05
C VAL A 54 7.21 15.66 17.48
N LYS A 55 6.73 14.89 18.45
CA LYS A 55 6.95 15.11 19.89
C LYS A 55 7.95 14.14 20.55
N GLY A 56 8.34 13.08 19.86
CA GLY A 56 9.23 12.05 20.39
C GLY A 56 10.05 11.38 19.30
N ASP A 57 10.82 10.39 19.72
CA ASP A 57 11.64 9.57 18.82
C ASP A 57 10.75 8.77 17.85
N THR A 58 11.15 8.73 16.58
CA THR A 58 10.46 8.02 15.50
C THR A 58 11.20 6.74 15.08
N THR A 59 12.29 6.37 15.76
CA THR A 59 13.10 5.17 15.49
C THR A 59 12.24 3.91 15.43
N GLU A 60 11.38 3.67 16.43
CA GLU A 60 10.53 2.47 16.46
C GLU A 60 9.58 2.42 15.25
N ILE A 61 9.00 3.56 14.87
CA ILE A 61 8.11 3.65 13.70
C ILE A 61 8.90 3.31 12.43
N ARG A 62 10.08 3.91 12.25
CA ARG A 62 10.96 3.64 11.11
C ARG A 62 11.34 2.16 11.02
N GLN A 63 11.74 1.55 12.14
CA GLN A 63 12.14 0.14 12.23
C GLN A 63 10.97 -0.81 11.95
N LYS A 64 9.80 -0.60 12.59
CA LYS A 64 8.63 -1.46 12.41
C LYS A 64 8.03 -1.38 11.01
N MET A 65 8.10 -0.21 10.37
CA MET A 65 7.63 -0.09 8.98
C MET A 65 8.55 -0.84 8.01
N ASP A 66 9.86 -0.86 8.30
CA ASP A 66 10.93 -1.39 7.44
C ASP A 66 10.75 -1.00 5.96
N LEU A 67 10.34 0.25 5.76
CA LEU A 67 9.67 0.64 4.51
C LEU A 67 10.61 0.58 3.31
N LEU A 68 11.84 1.07 3.46
CA LEU A 68 12.78 1.17 2.33
C LEU A 68 13.22 -0.21 1.84
N ASP A 69 13.43 -1.14 2.77
CA ASP A 69 13.77 -2.53 2.45
C ASP A 69 12.58 -3.28 1.83
N ARG A 70 11.38 -3.13 2.38
CA ARG A 70 10.16 -3.69 1.77
C ARG A 70 9.94 -3.19 0.34
N LEU A 71 10.19 -1.91 0.09
CA LEU A 71 10.06 -1.33 -1.25
C LEU A 71 11.13 -1.84 -2.23
N SER A 72 12.35 -2.12 -1.76
CA SER A 72 13.43 -2.64 -2.60
C SER A 72 13.24 -4.11 -2.97
N LYS A 73 12.64 -4.91 -2.08
CA LYS A 73 12.34 -6.33 -2.27
C LYS A 73 11.14 -6.61 -3.18
N MET A 74 10.37 -5.60 -3.57
CA MET A 74 9.24 -5.81 -4.49
C MET A 74 9.71 -6.27 -5.87
N LYS A 75 9.17 -7.40 -6.33
CA LYS A 75 9.39 -7.95 -7.67
C LYS A 75 9.11 -6.89 -8.75
N VAL A 76 10.04 -6.75 -9.69
CA VAL A 76 9.83 -6.01 -10.94
C VAL A 76 9.41 -7.02 -11.99
N VAL A 77 8.34 -6.71 -12.72
CA VAL A 77 7.75 -7.59 -13.74
C VAL A 77 7.79 -6.93 -15.11
N PRO A 78 7.83 -7.70 -16.21
CA PRO A 78 7.69 -7.14 -17.55
C PRO A 78 6.37 -6.37 -17.72
N PRO A 79 6.32 -5.33 -18.57
CA PRO A 79 5.09 -4.58 -18.81
C PRO A 79 3.90 -5.45 -19.26
N GLN A 80 4.16 -6.53 -20.01
CA GLN A 80 3.10 -7.43 -20.47
C GLN A 80 2.39 -8.13 -19.31
N GLU A 81 3.12 -8.60 -18.28
CA GLU A 81 2.52 -9.22 -17.08
C GLU A 81 1.57 -8.25 -16.36
N PHE A 82 1.91 -6.96 -16.35
CA PHE A 82 1.03 -5.91 -15.83
C PHE A 82 -0.23 -5.71 -16.69
N VAL A 83 -0.09 -5.69 -18.02
CA VAL A 83 -1.24 -5.55 -18.95
C VAL A 83 -2.20 -6.74 -18.81
N ASP A 84 -1.67 -7.96 -18.77
CA ASP A 84 -2.47 -9.18 -18.61
C ASP A 84 -3.21 -9.17 -17.28
N ALA A 85 -2.57 -8.71 -16.20
CA ALA A 85 -3.20 -8.55 -14.89
C ALA A 85 -4.33 -7.50 -14.90
N LEU A 86 -4.20 -6.41 -15.67
CA LEU A 86 -5.27 -5.42 -15.84
C LEU A 86 -6.47 -6.02 -16.59
N GLN A 87 -6.23 -6.79 -17.66
CA GLN A 87 -7.30 -7.47 -18.39
C GLN A 87 -8.03 -8.50 -17.52
N LEU A 88 -7.29 -9.27 -16.71
CA LEU A 88 -7.89 -10.21 -15.76
C LEU A 88 -8.76 -9.48 -14.71
N ARG A 89 -8.30 -8.31 -14.23
CA ARG A 89 -9.07 -7.47 -13.31
C ARG A 89 -10.37 -6.97 -13.94
N GLU A 90 -10.31 -6.51 -15.19
CA GLU A 90 -11.49 -6.00 -15.92
C GLU A 90 -12.52 -7.12 -16.16
N LYS A 91 -12.08 -8.26 -16.70
CA LYS A 91 -12.92 -9.45 -16.93
C LYS A 91 -13.71 -9.88 -15.69
N ASN A 92 -13.05 -9.83 -14.53
CA ASN A 92 -13.61 -10.34 -13.28
C ASN A 92 -14.24 -9.25 -12.40
N HIS A 93 -14.29 -8.00 -12.87
CA HIS A 93 -14.94 -6.93 -12.14
C HIS A 93 -16.44 -7.22 -12.01
N ASN A 94 -16.91 -7.45 -10.77
CA ASN A 94 -18.28 -7.87 -10.42
C ASN A 94 -18.67 -9.31 -10.79
N ALA A 95 -17.71 -10.18 -11.13
CA ALA A 95 -17.99 -11.60 -11.30
C ALA A 95 -18.45 -12.27 -9.98
N VAL A 96 -19.32 -13.27 -10.10
CA VAL A 96 -19.79 -14.15 -9.01
C VAL A 96 -19.51 -15.60 -9.34
N SER A 97 -19.56 -16.47 -8.34
CA SER A 97 -19.18 -17.89 -8.50
C SER A 97 -17.78 -18.02 -9.11
N TYR A 98 -16.86 -17.19 -8.64
CA TYR A 98 -15.53 -16.97 -9.19
C TYR A 98 -14.45 -17.38 -8.19
N THR A 99 -13.43 -18.08 -8.68
CA THR A 99 -12.20 -18.40 -7.95
C THR A 99 -11.05 -17.66 -8.65
N PRO A 100 -10.27 -16.81 -7.95
CA PRO A 100 -9.16 -16.09 -8.55
C PRO A 100 -8.13 -16.99 -9.24
N GLU A 101 -7.73 -16.59 -10.45
CA GLU A 101 -6.78 -17.33 -11.30
C GLU A 101 -5.32 -16.89 -11.08
N GLY A 102 -5.08 -15.83 -10.31
CA GLY A 102 -3.74 -15.29 -10.06
C GLY A 102 -2.91 -16.14 -9.10
N SER A 103 -1.60 -16.23 -9.35
CA SER A 103 -0.68 -16.92 -8.43
C SER A 103 -0.61 -16.22 -7.07
N VAL A 104 -0.55 -17.04 -6.02
CA VAL A 104 -0.34 -16.62 -4.64
C VAL A 104 1.14 -16.64 -4.24
N ASP A 105 2.06 -17.06 -5.12
CA ASP A 105 3.47 -17.27 -4.76
C ASP A 105 4.22 -15.96 -4.46
N ASN A 106 3.72 -14.84 -4.98
CA ASN A 106 4.32 -13.51 -4.83
C ASN A 106 3.53 -12.60 -3.86
N ILE A 107 2.72 -13.18 -2.96
CA ILE A 107 2.10 -12.42 -1.87
C ILE A 107 3.02 -12.44 -0.64
N TRP A 108 3.05 -11.34 0.10
CA TRP A 108 3.89 -11.25 1.30
C TRP A 108 3.42 -12.24 2.37
N PRO A 109 4.34 -12.88 3.12
CA PRO A 109 3.97 -13.75 4.23
C PRO A 109 2.97 -13.10 5.19
N GLY A 110 1.97 -13.87 5.62
CA GLY A 110 0.89 -13.38 6.47
C GLY A 110 -0.11 -12.43 5.82
N SER A 111 -0.01 -12.12 4.53
CA SER A 111 -1.00 -11.30 3.81
C SER A 111 -2.31 -12.03 3.61
N TYR A 112 -3.41 -11.28 3.67
CA TYR A 112 -4.72 -11.79 3.25
C TYR A 112 -4.87 -11.71 1.74
N TYR A 113 -5.49 -12.73 1.15
CA TYR A 113 -5.83 -12.76 -0.28
C TYR A 113 -7.23 -13.32 -0.48
N LEU A 114 -7.85 -12.98 -1.62
CA LEU A 114 -9.19 -13.45 -1.99
C LEU A 114 -9.10 -14.91 -2.43
N ASP A 115 -9.89 -15.78 -1.80
CA ASP A 115 -9.97 -17.21 -2.11
C ASP A 115 -11.12 -17.50 -3.09
N SER A 116 -12.30 -16.94 -2.84
CA SER A 116 -13.45 -17.10 -3.74
C SER A 116 -14.52 -16.04 -3.52
N VAL A 117 -15.35 -15.86 -4.55
CA VAL A 117 -16.61 -15.11 -4.51
C VAL A 117 -17.74 -16.05 -4.88
N ASP A 118 -18.72 -16.25 -4.00
CA ASP A 118 -19.83 -17.15 -4.31
C ASP A 118 -20.96 -16.49 -5.10
N SER A 119 -22.01 -17.26 -5.39
CA SER A 119 -23.18 -16.80 -6.15
C SER A 119 -23.99 -15.67 -5.49
N LYS A 120 -23.72 -15.37 -4.21
CA LYS A 120 -24.35 -14.30 -3.43
C LYS A 120 -23.39 -13.14 -3.15
N TYR A 121 -22.31 -13.01 -3.94
CA TYR A 121 -21.28 -11.98 -3.79
C TYR A 121 -20.51 -12.05 -2.46
N ARG A 122 -20.62 -13.14 -1.69
CA ARG A 122 -19.87 -13.28 -0.43
C ARG A 122 -18.43 -13.63 -0.76
N ARG A 123 -17.50 -12.94 -0.12
CA ARG A 123 -16.05 -13.09 -0.36
C ARG A 123 -15.43 -13.90 0.75
N LYS A 124 -14.73 -14.98 0.40
CA LYS A 124 -13.90 -15.75 1.31
C LYS A 124 -12.44 -15.32 1.15
N TYR A 125 -11.75 -15.17 2.27
CA TYR A 125 -10.35 -14.78 2.30
C TYR A 125 -9.54 -15.84 3.03
N LEU A 126 -8.31 -16.05 2.56
CA LEU A 126 -7.30 -16.85 3.23
C LEU A 126 -6.11 -15.96 3.57
N ARG A 127 -5.21 -16.49 4.41
CA ARG A 127 -3.98 -15.81 4.82
C ARG A 127 -2.80 -16.64 4.34
N ALA A 128 -1.85 -15.99 3.69
CA ALA A 128 -0.57 -16.60 3.33
C ALA A 128 0.13 -17.14 4.60
N PRO A 129 0.85 -18.26 4.51
CA PRO A 129 1.73 -18.71 5.58
C PRO A 129 2.67 -17.60 6.06
N LEU A 130 3.09 -17.68 7.31
CA LEU A 130 4.06 -16.72 7.89
C LEU A 130 5.51 -17.06 7.52
N VAL A 131 5.74 -18.21 6.88
CA VAL A 131 7.02 -18.84 6.58
C VAL A 131 7.00 -19.43 5.18
#